data_AF-A0A951E8W1-F1
#
_entry.id   AF-A0A951E8W1-F1
#
_cell.length_a   1.000
_cell.length_b   1.000
_cell.length_c   1.000
_cell.angle_alpha   90.00
_cell.angle_beta   90.00
_cell.angle_gamma   90.00
#
_symmetry.space_group_name_H-M   'P 1'
#
loop_
_entity.id
_entity.type
_entity.pdbx_description
1 polymer ?
#
loop_
_entity_poly.entity_id
_entity_poly.type
_entity_poly.pdbx_seq_one_letter_code
_entity_poly.pdbx_strand_id
1 'polypeptide(L)'
;MSSFQAVNASIDTILQEYEQLTGNVLIKDSSLDANALPISISVPKPTPRSELVRIIESVLLLNNYALIPGPEPKTVKVINMNAGRNPRSEGLPLYVSPAWPSRR
;
A
#
# COMPACT_ATOMS: atom_id res chain seq x y z
N MET A 1 13.56 -6.30 -14.21
CA MET A 1 13.43 -4.87 -13.82
C MET A 1 12.11 -4.38 -14.35
N SER A 2 11.39 -3.56 -13.60
CA SER A 2 10.06 -3.06 -13.95
C SER A 2 10.06 -1.53 -13.94
N SER A 3 9.32 -0.92 -14.86
CA SER A 3 9.05 0.52 -14.90
C SER A 3 7.56 0.72 -14.66
N PHE A 4 7.21 1.61 -13.73
CA PHE A 4 5.82 1.99 -13.47
C PHE A 4 5.75 3.49 -13.21
N GLN A 5 4.76 4.13 -13.83
CA GLN A 5 4.46 5.54 -13.64
C GLN A 5 2.95 5.71 -13.58
N ALA A 6 2.50 6.48 -12.60
CA ALA A 6 1.11 6.83 -12.41
C ALA A 6 1.01 8.35 -12.20
N VAL A 7 0.11 9.00 -12.91
CA VAL A 7 -0.13 10.44 -12.78
C VAL A 7 -1.63 10.64 -12.57
N ASN A 8 -1.99 11.21 -11.42
CA ASN A 8 -3.38 11.40 -11.00
C ASN A 8 -4.24 10.12 -11.14
N ALA A 9 -3.67 8.98 -10.76
CA ALA A 9 -4.33 7.69 -10.89
C ALA A 9 -5.30 7.43 -9.72
N SER A 10 -6.36 6.66 -9.97
CA SER A 10 -7.25 6.17 -8.91
C SER A 10 -6.54 5.13 -8.04
N ILE A 11 -7.07 4.90 -6.84
CA ILE A 11 -6.61 3.85 -5.94
C ILE A 11 -6.68 2.46 -6.62
N ASP A 12 -7.73 2.17 -7.38
CA ASP A 12 -7.85 0.90 -8.09
C ASP A 12 -6.72 0.63 -9.07
N THR A 13 -6.29 1.65 -9.83
CA THR A 13 -5.16 1.52 -10.76
C THR A 13 -3.87 1.17 -10.00
N ILE A 14 -3.63 1.80 -8.85
CA ILE A 14 -2.46 1.50 -8.02
C ILE A 14 -2.54 0.08 -7.45
N LEU A 15 -3.71 -0.33 -6.98
CA LEU A 15 -3.91 -1.68 -6.42
C LEU A 15 -3.80 -2.77 -7.49
N GLN A 16 -4.25 -2.52 -8.72
CA GLN A 16 -4.09 -3.45 -9.82
C GLN A 16 -2.62 -3.69 -10.14
N GLU A 17 -1.81 -2.64 -10.18
CA GLU A 17 -0.35 -2.78 -10.37
C GLU A 17 0.26 -3.59 -9.21
N TYR A 18 -0.11 -3.26 -7.96
CA TYR A 18 0.37 -4.00 -6.79
C TYR A 18 0.02 -5.50 -6.84
N GLU A 19 -1.20 -5.83 -7.23
CA GLU A 19 -1.65 -7.22 -7.43
C GLU A 19 -0.82 -7.92 -8.51
N GLN A 20 -0.55 -7.29 -9.65
CA GLN A 20 0.30 -7.85 -10.70
C GLN A 20 1.76 -8.05 -10.24
N LEU A 21 2.29 -7.11 -9.45
CA LEU A 21 3.66 -7.15 -8.91
C LEU A 21 3.82 -8.06 -7.70
N THR A 22 2.75 -8.49 -7.03
CA THR A 22 2.86 -9.40 -5.88
C THR A 22 2.28 -10.78 -6.16
N GLY A 23 1.32 -10.87 -7.08
CA GLY A 23 0.49 -12.06 -7.28
C GLY A 23 -0.46 -12.33 -6.11
N ASN A 24 -0.68 -11.33 -5.24
CA ASN A 24 -1.59 -11.44 -4.10
C ASN A 24 -3.01 -11.13 -4.52
N VAL A 25 -3.98 -11.88 -3.98
CA VAL A 25 -5.40 -11.54 -4.10
C VAL A 25 -5.74 -10.42 -3.12
N LEU A 26 -6.36 -9.35 -3.62
CA LEU A 26 -6.73 -8.20 -2.79
C LEU A 26 -8.18 -8.27 -2.30
N ILE A 27 -8.37 -8.19 -0.98
CA ILE A 27 -9.67 -8.06 -0.32
C ILE A 27 -9.87 -6.58 0.02
N LYS A 28 -10.69 -5.87 -0.76
CA LYS A 28 -10.86 -4.41 -0.67
C LYS A 28 -11.97 -4.05 0.32
N ASP A 29 -11.76 -3.02 1.13
CA ASP A 29 -12.82 -2.41 1.94
C ASP A 29 -13.94 -1.87 1.03
N SER A 30 -15.20 -2.04 1.42
CA SER A 30 -16.35 -1.52 0.66
C SER A 30 -16.36 0.00 0.52
N SER A 31 -15.65 0.69 1.42
CA SER A 31 -15.49 2.15 1.44
C SER A 31 -14.16 2.62 0.81
N LEU A 32 -13.57 1.81 -0.06
CA LEU A 32 -12.25 2.09 -0.65
C LEU A 32 -12.15 3.51 -1.25
N ASP A 33 -13.16 3.94 -2.00
CA ASP A 33 -13.14 5.23 -2.70
C ASP A 33 -13.56 6.42 -1.84
N ALA A 34 -13.98 6.20 -0.59
CA ALA A 34 -14.43 7.26 0.30
C ALA A 34 -13.28 8.24 0.58
N ASN A 35 -13.46 9.50 0.16
CA ASN A 35 -12.45 10.56 0.28
C ASN A 35 -11.11 10.22 -0.41
N ALA A 36 -11.11 9.34 -1.40
CA ALA A 36 -9.91 8.97 -2.13
C ALA A 36 -9.38 10.16 -2.95
N LEU A 37 -8.12 10.52 -2.73
CA LEU A 37 -7.41 11.49 -3.55
C LEU A 37 -6.61 10.78 -4.65
N PRO A 38 -6.46 11.40 -5.84
CA PRO A 38 -5.63 10.83 -6.90
C PRO A 38 -4.18 10.65 -6.46
N ILE A 39 -3.59 9.52 -6.82
CA ILE A 39 -2.22 9.13 -6.48
C ILE A 39 -1.31 9.33 -7.68
N SER A 40 -0.14 9.93 -7.43
CA SER A 40 0.92 10.07 -8.44
C SER A 40 2.20 9.39 -7.97
N ILE A 41 2.79 8.55 -8.81
CA ILE A 41 4.05 7.83 -8.59
C ILE A 41 4.94 8.05 -9.81
N SER A 42 6.14 8.58 -9.59
CA SER A 42 7.15 8.77 -10.63
C SER A 42 8.41 7.99 -10.29
N VAL A 43 8.71 6.96 -11.07
CA VAL A 43 9.92 6.15 -10.93
C VAL A 43 10.80 6.38 -12.16
N PRO A 44 11.81 7.28 -12.08
CA PRO A 44 12.52 7.78 -13.26
C PRO A 44 13.50 6.77 -13.89
N LYS A 45 13.77 5.64 -13.23
CA LYS A 45 14.68 4.60 -13.70
C LYS A 45 14.03 3.23 -13.51
N PRO A 46 14.41 2.21 -14.32
CA PRO A 46 13.97 0.85 -14.08
C PRO A 46 14.39 0.38 -12.68
N THR A 47 13.43 -0.15 -11.93
CA THR A 47 13.59 -0.52 -10.52
C THR A 47 13.33 -2.01 -10.34
N PRO A 48 14.01 -2.71 -9.41
CA PRO A 48 13.67 -4.08 -9.05
C PRO A 48 12.21 -4.22 -8.62
N ARG A 49 11.56 -5.33 -8.99
CA ARG A 49 10.15 -5.61 -8.66
C ARG A 49 9.86 -5.42 -7.17
N SER A 50 10.73 -5.94 -6.30
CA SER A 50 10.60 -5.83 -4.84
C SER A 50 10.67 -4.40 -4.32
N GLU A 51 11.46 -3.54 -4.97
CA GLU A 51 11.58 -2.13 -4.58
C GLU A 51 10.36 -1.34 -5.08
N LEU A 52 9.86 -1.63 -6.28
CA LEU A 52 8.63 -1.03 -6.78
C LEU A 52 7.41 -1.37 -5.91
N VAL A 53 7.32 -2.62 -5.44
CA VAL A 53 6.31 -3.04 -4.45
C VAL A 53 6.37 -2.17 -3.20
N ARG A 54 7.57 -1.97 -2.62
CA ARG A 54 7.75 -1.12 -1.42
C ARG A 54 7.39 0.34 -1.65
N ILE A 55 7.67 0.87 -2.85
CA ILE A 55 7.26 2.24 -3.22
C ILE A 55 5.74 2.33 -3.22
N ILE A 56 5.04 1.38 -3.85
CA ILE A 56 3.58 1.36 -3.88
C ILE A 56 2.99 1.23 -2.47
N GLU A 57 3.50 0.30 -1.65
CA GLU A 57 3.08 0.14 -0.24
C GLU A 57 3.21 1.45 0.55
N SER A 58 4.33 2.16 0.35
CA SER A 58 4.62 3.44 1.03
C SER A 58 3.66 4.55 0.59
N VAL A 59 3.35 4.62 -0.70
CA VAL A 59 2.40 5.61 -1.25
C VAL A 59 0.97 5.30 -0.80
N LEU A 60 0.57 4.02 -0.75
CA LEU A 60 -0.73 3.62 -0.22
C LEU A 60 -0.89 4.05 1.24
N LEU A 61 0.13 3.78 2.07
CA LEU A 61 0.12 4.20 3.48
C LEU A 61 0.05 5.73 3.64
N LEU A 62 0.80 6.48 2.82
CA LEU A 62 0.78 7.95 2.81
C LEU A 62 -0.62 8.49 2.48
N ASN A 63 -1.38 7.76 1.66
CA ASN A 63 -2.75 8.09 1.27
C ASN A 63 -3.81 7.41 2.13
N ASN A 64 -3.45 7.03 3.36
CA ASN A 64 -4.34 6.44 4.37
C ASN A 64 -4.94 5.07 3.98
N TYR A 65 -4.25 4.29 3.16
CA TYR A 65 -4.57 2.89 2.91
C TYR A 65 -3.63 1.97 3.67
N ALA A 66 -4.19 1.09 4.49
CA ALA A 66 -3.41 0.05 5.15
C ALA A 66 -3.51 -1.27 4.38
N LEU A 67 -2.37 -1.92 4.19
CA LEU A 67 -2.27 -3.28 3.66
C LEU A 67 -2.04 -4.25 4.81
N ILE A 68 -2.92 -5.23 4.96
CA ILE A 68 -2.94 -6.15 6.09
C ILE A 68 -2.94 -7.59 5.55
N PRO A 69 -2.12 -8.50 6.10
CA PRO A 69 -2.23 -9.92 5.78
C PRO A 69 -3.67 -10.41 5.89
N GLY A 70 -4.17 -11.04 4.83
CA GLY A 70 -5.50 -11.64 4.81
C GLY A 70 -5.54 -12.99 5.52
N PRO A 71 -6.72 -13.64 5.54
CA PRO A 71 -6.90 -14.91 6.23
C PRO A 71 -6.13 -16.08 5.59
N GLU A 72 -5.82 -15.98 4.30
CA GLU A 72 -5.15 -17.04 3.53
C GLU A 72 -3.77 -16.60 3.04
N PRO A 73 -2.85 -17.54 2.75
CA PRO A 73 -1.59 -17.23 2.09
C PRO A 73 -1.82 -16.44 0.79
N LYS A 74 -1.00 -15.41 0.55
CA LYS A 74 -1.10 -14.51 -0.60
C LYS A 74 -2.41 -13.72 -0.71
N THR A 75 -3.15 -13.56 0.39
CA THR A 75 -4.25 -12.59 0.46
C THR A 75 -3.84 -11.36 1.23
N VAL A 76 -4.31 -10.18 0.79
CA VAL A 76 -4.05 -8.90 1.45
C VAL A 76 -5.36 -8.13 1.55
N LYS A 77 -5.73 -7.72 2.76
CA LYS A 77 -6.81 -6.77 2.99
C LYS A 77 -6.32 -5.35 2.75
N VAL A 78 -7.12 -4.55 2.05
CA VAL A 78 -6.87 -3.13 1.81
C VAL A 78 -7.91 -2.31 2.56
N ILE A 79 -7.48 -1.56 3.57
CA ILE A 79 -8.37 -0.78 4.43
C ILE A 79 -8.17 0.71 4.16
N ASN A 80 -9.25 1.42 3.85
CA ASN A 80 -9.28 2.88 3.82
C ASN A 80 -9.47 3.44 5.24
N MET A 81 -8.43 4.07 5.78
CA MET A 81 -8.46 4.63 7.14
C MET A 81 -9.23 5.96 7.21
N ASN A 82 -9.45 6.64 6.08
CA ASN A 82 -10.27 7.86 6.04
C ASN A 82 -11.76 7.59 6.27
N ALA A 83 -12.20 6.35 6.07
CA ALA A 83 -13.58 5.92 6.31
C ALA A 83 -13.87 5.58 7.79
N GLY A 84 -12.97 5.94 8.72
CA GLY A 84 -13.11 5.66 10.16
C GLY A 84 -12.76 4.22 10.56
N ARG A 85 -12.21 3.43 9.65
CA ARG A 85 -11.76 2.06 9.89
C ARG A 85 -10.37 2.09 10.54
N ASN A 86 -10.16 1.32 11.60
CA ASN A 86 -8.89 1.27 12.32
C ASN A 86 -8.19 -0.08 12.07
N PRO A 87 -7.09 -0.13 11.32
CA PRO A 87 -6.32 -1.36 11.07
C PRO A 87 -5.96 -2.17 12.32
N ARG A 88 -5.87 -1.53 13.50
CA ARG A 88 -5.60 -2.21 14.77
C ARG A 88 -6.71 -3.19 15.17
N SER A 89 -7.95 -2.98 14.73
CA SER A 89 -9.05 -3.92 14.99
C SER A 89 -8.89 -5.26 14.28
N GLU A 90 -7.97 -5.35 13.31
CA GLU A 90 -7.62 -6.59 12.62
C GLU A 90 -6.54 -7.41 13.36
N GLY A 91 -6.13 -7.00 14.56
CA GLY A 91 -5.21 -7.77 15.41
C GLY A 91 -3.72 -7.68 15.03
N LEU A 92 -3.34 -6.71 14.18
CA LEU A 92 -1.94 -6.53 13.80
C LEU A 92 -1.10 -5.85 14.92
N PRO A 93 0.07 -6.40 15.27
CA PRO A 93 1.01 -5.72 16.16
C PRO A 93 1.64 -4.51 15.45
N LEU A 94 1.60 -3.35 16.11
CA LEU A 94 2.28 -2.14 15.64
C LEU A 94 3.75 -2.16 16.05
N TYR A 95 4.66 -2.26 15.09
CA TYR A 95 6.08 -2.02 15.31
C TYR A 95 6.38 -0.53 15.24
N VAL A 96 6.28 0.16 16.38
CA VAL A 96 6.87 1.50 16.56
C VAL A 96 8.30 1.32 17.08
N SER A 97 9.27 1.20 16.17
CA SER A 97 10.69 1.37 16.52
C SER A 97 11.21 2.68 15.95
N PRO A 98 11.37 3.75 16.75
CA PRO A 98 12.23 4.86 16.39
C PRO A 98 13.67 4.47 16.75
N ALA A 99 14.32 3.67 15.90
CA ALA A 99 15.76 3.42 16.04
C ALA A 99 16.52 4.39 15.13
N TRP A 100 16.56 5.67 15.52
CA TRP A 100 17.65 6.51 15.06
C TRP A 100 18.88 6.16 15.91
N PRO A 101 20.00 5.69 15.33
CA PRO A 101 21.23 5.59 16.08
C PRO A 101 21.70 7.02 16.34
N SER A 102 21.50 7.51 17.57
CA SER A 102 22.17 8.70 18.07
C SER A 102 23.67 8.46 17.98
N ARG A 103 24.32 8.99 16.94
CA ARG A 103 25.78 9.07 16.88
C ARG A 103 26.22 9.99 18.02
N ARG A 104 26.86 9.42 19.04
CA ARG A 104 27.82 10.12 19.88
C ARG A 104 29.17 9.47 19.69
#